data_AF-A0A8J6KKT3-F1
#
_entry.id   AF-A0A8J6KKT3-F1
#
_cell.length_a   1.000
_cell.length_b   1.000
_cell.length_c   1.000
_cell.angle_alpha   90.00
_cell.angle_beta   90.00
_cell.angle_gamma   90.00
#
_symmetry.space_group_name_H-M   'P 1'
#
loop_
_entity.id
_entity.type
_entity.pdbx_description
1 polymer ?
#
loop_
_entity_poly.entity_id
_entity_poly.type
_entity_poly.pdbx_seq_one_letter_code
_entity_poly.pdbx_strand_id
1 'polypeptide(L)'
;MGKIRLRFGLRVTVWSASYSSEMWFEILPGLAIMGVCLTISGVSTAYILTISGVSTAYIHKFSNGGKEKRVGYSPYQWYLMERDRRVSGVNRYYVSKGLENID
;
A
#
# COMPACT_ATOMS: atom_id res chain seq x y z
N MET A 1 47.44 0.84 18.72
CA MET A 1 46.58 2.02 18.46
C MET A 1 46.51 2.27 16.95
N GLY A 2 45.53 1.68 16.27
CA GLY A 2 45.30 1.91 14.83
C GLY A 2 44.00 2.68 14.63
N LYS A 3 44.05 3.84 13.97
CA LYS A 3 42.86 4.61 13.59
C LYS A 3 42.59 4.39 12.11
N ILE A 4 41.53 3.66 11.78
CA ILE A 4 41.00 3.64 10.41
C ILE A 4 39.90 4.70 10.34
N ARG A 5 40.09 5.68 9.47
CA ARG A 5 39.21 6.84 9.29
C ARG A 5 38.30 6.59 8.10
N LEU A 6 37.11 6.01 8.32
CA LEU A 6 36.08 5.99 7.29
C LEU A 6 35.40 7.37 7.23
N ARG A 7 35.39 7.96 6.02
CA ARG A 7 34.75 9.24 5.71
C ARG A 7 33.23 9.08 5.77
N PHE A 8 32.63 9.16 6.95
CA PHE A 8 31.28 9.67 7.19
C PHE A 8 31.16 9.81 8.72
N GLY A 9 30.85 11.02 9.19
CA GLY A 9 31.09 11.50 10.56
C GLY A 9 30.25 10.88 11.69
N LEU A 10 30.06 9.56 11.71
CA LEU A 10 29.56 8.84 12.88
C LEU A 10 30.76 8.23 13.62
N ARG A 11 31.10 8.79 14.78
CA ARG A 11 32.18 8.29 15.62
C ARG A 11 31.69 7.03 16.35
N VAL A 12 31.70 5.89 15.69
CA VAL A 12 31.46 4.58 16.32
C VAL A 12 32.69 4.24 17.15
N THR A 13 32.58 4.33 18.48
CA THR A 13 33.60 3.83 19.40
C THR A 13 33.58 2.30 19.36
N VAL A 14 34.46 1.70 18.55
CA VAL A 14 34.71 0.26 18.59
C VAL A 14 35.56 -0.01 19.84
N TRP A 15 34.91 -0.41 20.93
CA TRP A 15 35.59 -0.95 22.10
C TRP A 15 36.17 -2.31 21.69
N SER A 16 37.49 -2.45 21.77
CA SER A 16 38.17 -3.71 21.45
C SER A 16 37.88 -4.72 22.57
N ALA A 17 36.80 -5.48 22.44
CA ALA A 17 36.50 -6.60 23.33
C ALA A 17 37.36 -7.81 22.93
N SER A 18 38.14 -8.32 23.89
CA SER A 18 38.90 -9.56 23.78
C SER A 18 38.00 -10.72 23.34
N TYR A 19 38.42 -11.48 22.33
CA TYR A 19 37.72 -12.65 21.81
C TYR A 19 37.67 -13.77 22.87
N SER A 20 36.53 -13.88 23.55
CA SER A 20 36.09 -15.11 24.22
C SER A 20 34.89 -15.64 23.44
N SER A 21 34.84 -16.94 23.17
CA SER A 21 33.85 -17.64 22.33
C SER A 21 32.39 -17.52 22.78
N GLU A 22 32.12 -16.79 23.86
CA GLU A 22 30.79 -16.56 24.44
C GLU A 22 30.21 -15.15 24.17
N MET A 23 31.00 -14.20 23.66
CA MET A 23 30.58 -12.79 23.48
C MET A 23 29.76 -12.54 22.21
N TRP A 24 29.69 -13.50 21.28
CA TRP A 24 29.01 -13.30 20.00
C TRP A 24 27.48 -13.21 20.14
N PHE A 25 26.92 -13.78 21.21
CA PHE A 25 25.48 -13.70 21.49
C PHE A 25 25.04 -12.30 21.92
N GLU A 26 25.95 -11.41 22.35
CA GLU A 26 25.64 -10.04 22.76
C GLU A 26 25.07 -9.17 21.61
N ILE A 27 25.26 -9.57 20.35
CA ILE A 27 24.70 -8.88 19.18
C ILE A 27 23.23 -9.25 18.92
N LEU A 28 22.77 -10.42 19.40
CA LEU A 28 21.45 -10.97 19.13
C LEU A 28 20.29 -10.11 19.66
N PRO A 29 20.35 -9.50 20.85
CA PRO A 29 19.29 -8.62 21.35
C PRO A 29 19.08 -7.40 20.44
N GLY A 30 20.19 -6.80 19.95
CA GLY A 30 20.12 -5.65 19.03
C GLY A 30 19.49 -6.02 17.69
N LEU A 31 19.84 -7.19 17.16
CA LEU A 31 19.29 -7.70 15.90
C LEU A 31 17.82 -8.08 16.03
N ALA A 32 17.42 -8.63 17.18
CA ALA A 32 16.02 -8.96 17.49
C ALA A 32 15.15 -7.70 17.57
N ILE A 33 15.61 -6.64 18.25
CA ILE A 33 14.86 -5.38 18.37
C ILE A 33 14.71 -4.69 17.00
N MET A 34 15.79 -4.64 16.19
CA MET A 34 15.70 -4.11 14.83
C MET A 34 14.75 -4.93 13.96
N GLY A 35 14.79 -6.26 14.05
CA GLY A 35 13.88 -7.15 13.34
C GLY A 35 12.43 -6.91 13.73
N VAL A 36 12.13 -6.80 15.02
CA VAL A 36 10.78 -6.54 15.53
C VAL A 36 10.27 -5.16 15.10
N CYS A 37 11.11 -4.13 15.10
CA CYS A 37 10.69 -2.80 14.67
C CYS A 37 10.34 -2.76 13.17
N LEU A 38 11.15 -3.42 12.33
CA LEU A 38 10.91 -3.50 10.89
C LEU A 38 9.69 -4.37 10.55
N THR A 39 9.46 -5.46 11.28
CA THR A 39 8.25 -6.30 11.09
C THR A 39 7.01 -5.57 11.56
N ILE A 40 7.05 -4.83 12.68
CA ILE A 40 5.92 -4.02 13.13
C ILE A 40 5.60 -2.93 12.10
N SER A 41 6.59 -2.22 11.58
CA SER A 41 6.37 -1.24 10.51
C SER A 41 5.79 -1.89 9.25
N GLY A 42 6.34 -3.02 8.79
CA GLY A 42 5.83 -3.72 7.61
C GLY A 42 4.41 -4.25 7.78
N VAL A 43 4.13 -4.91 8.92
CA VAL A 43 2.83 -5.51 9.22
C VAL A 43 1.78 -4.44 9.50
N SER A 44 2.10 -3.38 10.23
CA SER A 44 1.16 -2.28 10.47
C SER A 44 0.79 -1.56 9.18
N THR A 45 1.79 -1.28 8.32
CA THR A 45 1.52 -0.65 7.02
C THR A 45 0.72 -1.59 6.13
N ALA A 46 1.04 -2.88 6.10
CA ALA A 46 0.28 -3.88 5.35
C ALA A 46 -1.15 -4.02 5.87
N TYR A 47 -1.36 -4.04 7.19
CA TYR A 47 -2.68 -4.16 7.81
C TYR A 47 -3.56 -2.93 7.53
N ILE A 48 -2.99 -1.72 7.59
CA ILE A 48 -3.69 -0.49 7.23
C ILE A 48 -4.01 -0.46 5.73
N LEU A 49 -3.10 -0.91 4.87
CA LEU A 49 -3.33 -0.99 3.42
C LEU A 49 -4.38 -2.05 3.06
N THR A 50 -4.42 -3.20 3.75
CA THR A 50 -5.43 -4.24 3.48
C THR A 50 -6.82 -3.81 3.94
N ILE A 51 -6.96 -3.20 5.12
CA ILE A 51 -8.25 -2.72 5.61
C ILE A 51 -8.78 -1.61 4.70
N SER A 52 -7.95 -0.62 4.37
CA SER A 52 -8.36 0.47 3.49
C SER A 52 -8.72 -0.01 2.07
N GLY A 53 -8.00 -1.00 1.55
CA GLY A 53 -8.30 -1.62 0.25
C GLY A 53 -9.68 -2.29 0.22
N VAL A 54 -10.01 -3.05 1.26
CA VAL A 54 -11.32 -3.71 1.39
C VAL A 54 -12.44 -2.67 1.52
N SER A 55 -12.29 -1.67 2.40
CA SER A 55 -13.28 -0.59 2.54
C SER A 55 -13.52 0.15 1.23
N THR A 56 -12.46 0.48 0.49
CA THR A 56 -12.54 1.19 -0.79
C THR A 56 -13.28 0.37 -1.84
N ALA A 57 -13.01 -0.94 -1.92
CA ALA A 57 -13.71 -1.84 -2.84
C ALA A 57 -15.21 -1.94 -2.51
N TYR A 58 -15.57 -2.02 -1.22
CA TYR A 58 -16.97 -2.04 -0.80
C TYR A 58 -17.69 -0.73 -1.15
N ILE A 59 -17.08 0.43 -0.88
CA ILE A 59 -17.64 1.74 -1.22
C ILE A 59 -17.83 1.86 -2.73
N HIS A 60 -16.84 1.45 -3.52
CA HIS A 60 -16.96 1.47 -4.99
C HIS A 60 -18.10 0.60 -5.51
N LYS A 61 -18.29 -0.59 -4.94
CA LYS A 61 -19.43 -1.45 -5.31
C LYS A 61 -20.74 -0.82 -4.88
N PHE A 62 -20.82 -0.26 -3.67
CA PHE A 62 -22.04 0.38 -3.16
C PHE A 62 -22.47 1.57 -4.02
N SER A 63 -21.54 2.48 -4.35
CA SER A 63 -21.86 3.68 -5.11
C SER A 63 -22.15 3.44 -6.59
N ASN A 64 -21.76 2.28 -7.15
CA ASN A 64 -21.91 1.97 -8.58
C ASN A 64 -22.91 0.83 -8.86
N GLY A 65 -23.87 0.62 -7.96
CA GLY A 65 -24.96 -0.35 -8.16
C GLY A 65 -24.48 -1.81 -8.14
N GLY A 66 -23.52 -2.13 -7.27
CA GLY A 66 -22.93 -3.47 -7.12
C GLY A 66 -21.83 -3.81 -8.12
N LYS A 67 -21.52 -2.89 -9.05
CA LYS A 67 -20.52 -3.07 -10.10
C LYS A 67 -19.21 -2.37 -9.75
N GLU A 68 -18.16 -2.70 -10.49
CA GLU A 68 -16.88 -2.01 -10.37
C GLU A 68 -16.97 -0.57 -10.91
N LYS A 69 -16.22 0.34 -10.29
CA LYS A 69 -16.19 1.75 -10.70
C LYS A 69 -15.56 1.86 -12.09
N ARG A 70 -16.25 2.53 -13.03
CA ARG A 70 -15.66 2.87 -14.33
C ARG A 70 -14.59 3.95 -14.17
N VAL A 71 -13.44 3.73 -14.80
CA VAL A 71 -12.31 4.67 -14.81
C VAL A 71 -12.16 5.25 -16.21
N GLY A 72 -12.23 6.58 -16.31
CA GLY A 72 -12.08 7.32 -17.57
C GLY A 72 -10.65 7.80 -17.78
N TYR A 73 -9.71 6.89 -18.05
CA TYR A 73 -8.32 7.26 -18.36
C TYR A 73 -8.19 7.99 -19.70
N SER A 74 -9.04 7.65 -20.66
CA SER A 74 -9.06 8.24 -21.99
C SER A 74 -10.32 9.11 -22.20
N PRO A 75 -10.23 10.19 -23.01
CA PRO A 75 -11.40 10.99 -23.38
C PRO A 75 -12.53 10.17 -24.00
N TYR A 76 -12.19 9.10 -24.73
CA TYR A 76 -13.19 8.20 -25.31
C TYR A 76 -13.97 7.43 -24.23
N GLN A 77 -13.29 6.97 -23.18
CA GLN A 77 -13.94 6.30 -22.04
C GLN A 77 -14.86 7.26 -21.30
N TRP A 78 -14.46 8.52 -21.13
CA TRP A 78 -15.30 9.56 -20.55
C TRP A 78 -16.55 9.85 -21.41
N TYR A 79 -16.36 9.98 -22.73
CA TYR A 79 -17.47 10.18 -23.66
C TYR A 79 -18.52 9.06 -23.59
N LEU A 80 -18.07 7.80 -23.49
CA LEU A 80 -18.95 6.65 -23.31
C LEU A 80 -19.67 6.66 -21.95
N MET A 81 -18.97 7.01 -20.86
CA MET A 81 -19.62 7.17 -19.55
C MET A 81 -20.71 8.23 -19.56
N GLU A 82 -20.45 9.33 -20.27
CA GLU A 82 -21.39 10.44 -20.39
C GLU A 82 -22.58 10.11 -21.31
N ARG A 83 -22.37 9.25 -22.32
CA ARG A 83 -23.45 8.63 -23.09
C ARG A 83 -24.31 7.76 -22.18
N ASP A 84 -23.71 6.86 -21.41
CA ASP A 84 -24.43 5.97 -20.49
C ASP A 84 -25.26 6.77 -19.47
N ARG A 85 -24.69 7.85 -18.92
CA ARG A 85 -25.40 8.78 -18.03
C ARG A 85 -26.65 9.36 -18.68
N ARG A 86 -26.56 9.78 -19.94
CA ARG A 86 -27.69 10.36 -20.70
C ARG A 86 -28.75 9.31 -21.07
N VAL A 87 -28.32 8.13 -21.54
CA VAL A 87 -29.21 7.03 -21.92
C VAL A 87 -29.94 6.43 -20.70
N SER A 88 -29.34 6.50 -19.51
CA SER A 88 -29.95 5.95 -18.29
C SER A 88 -31.31 6.56 -17.93
N GLY A 89 -31.59 7.81 -18.33
CA GLY A 89 -32.80 8.57 -17.98
C GLY A 89 -32.87 9.05 -16.51
N VAL A 90 -31.96 8.58 -15.65
CA VAL A 90 -31.93 8.88 -14.21
C VAL A 90 -30.68 9.65 -13.78
N ASN A 91 -29.91 10.18 -14.74
CA ASN A 91 -28.65 10.88 -14.50
C ASN A 91 -27.62 10.04 -13.72
N ARG A 92 -27.58 8.71 -13.94
CA ARG A 92 -26.61 7.80 -13.28
C ARG A 92 -25.99 6.86 -14.30
N TYR A 93 -24.67 6.94 -14.48
CA TYR A 93 -23.96 6.18 -15.51
C TYR A 93 -23.89 4.67 -15.25
N TYR A 94 -24.05 4.23 -14.00
CA TYR A 94 -23.95 2.79 -13.65
C TYR A 94 -25.27 2.03 -13.87
N VAL A 95 -26.37 2.74 -14.15
CA VAL A 95 -27.67 2.18 -14.50
C VAL A 95 -27.66 1.84 -15.98
N SER A 96 -27.37 0.57 -16.28
CA SER A 96 -27.32 0.05 -17.65
C SER A 96 -28.71 -0.15 -18.22
N LYS A 97 -28.88 0.22 -19.50
CA LYS A 97 -30.04 -0.13 -20.32
C LYS A 97 -29.61 -1.17 -21.34
N GLY A 98 -30.29 -2.31 -21.37
CA GLY A 98 -30.06 -3.39 -22.32
C GLY A 98 -31.02 -3.32 -23.51
N LEU A 99 -31.32 -4.49 -24.08
CA LEU A 99 -32.23 -4.64 -25.21
C LEU A 99 -33.68 -4.30 -24.85
N GLU A 100 -34.03 -4.31 -23.56
CA GLU A 100 -35.37 -3.94 -23.07
C GLU A 100 -35.74 -2.47 -23.32
N ASN A 101 -34.77 -1.64 -23.74
CA ASN A 101 -34.96 -0.23 -24.02
C ASN A 101 -35.16 0.07 -25.52
N ILE A 102 -35.29 -0.96 -26.37
CA ILE A 102 -35.45 -0.85 -27.83
C ILE A 102 -36.76 -1.57 -28.21
N ASP A 103 -37.57 -0.93 -29.04
CA ASP A 103 -38.85 -1.44 -29.58
C ASP A 103 -38.62 -2.25 -30.87
#